data_AF-A0A820BYH8-F1
#
_entry.id   AF-A0A820BYH8-F1
#
_cell.length_a   1.000
_cell.length_b   1.000
_cell.length_c   1.000
_cell.angle_alpha   90.00
_cell.angle_beta   90.00
_cell.angle_gamma   90.00
#
_symmetry.space_group_name_H-M   'P 1'
#
loop_
_entity.id
_entity.type
_entity.pdbx_description
1 polymer ?
#
loop_
_entity_poly.entity_id
_entity_poly.type
_entity_poly.pdbx_seq_one_letter_code
_entity_poly.pdbx_strand_id
1 'polypeptide(L)'
;MVIIHNTKVIITLVVGSKIQNPVTDDYNSIGDSILMCTIALQGFIKIMPMMFAKLKQTREEIIGFNVAVFLGLTTCAILNILWCWSVLEIIPQRSVCLPSNFNQSIPMVYDLFHESPAEDQCIYSPSLEKSARNGEIVTVPLSIILENNYYNYKYVSVLIQIFMLVSIIVSFITMGSILYHTIHGVVDSYLDVTFETEAKYRGILNYLTVQRVVRWTLSLIVFTIVFAVAFSQPKGFKIVLEQVTNLLMSIEIGVFVAIMIYKVSSPKFNSLPIAFQLPNWFLYFQYIIPIYFISIFIYDIYFMTQHHS
;
A
#
# COMPACT_ATOMS: atom_id res chain seq x y z
N MET A 1 1.18 5.48 15.23
CA MET A 1 1.48 4.51 14.15
C MET A 1 2.97 4.17 14.08
N VAL A 2 3.87 5.16 13.97
CA VAL A 2 5.34 4.95 13.92
C VAL A 2 5.86 4.12 15.11
N ILE A 3 5.44 4.42 16.34
CA ILE A 3 5.87 3.68 17.54
C ILE A 3 5.47 2.20 17.47
N ILE A 4 4.22 1.91 17.07
CA ILE A 4 3.68 0.55 16.95
C ILE A 4 4.46 -0.24 15.89
N HIS A 5 4.72 0.39 14.75
CA HIS A 5 5.48 -0.23 13.67
C HIS A 5 6.94 -0.50 14.10
N ASN A 6 7.60 0.46 14.75
CA ASN A 6 8.95 0.30 15.27
C ASN A 6 9.04 -0.86 16.27
N THR A 7 8.11 -0.95 17.22
CA THR A 7 8.10 -2.03 18.21
C THR A 7 7.92 -3.39 17.54
N LYS A 8 7.02 -3.50 16.54
CA LYS A 8 6.84 -4.74 15.77
C LYS A 8 8.16 -5.16 15.08
N VAL A 9 8.80 -4.25 14.35
CA VAL A 9 10.03 -4.54 13.58
C VAL A 9 11.18 -4.97 14.50
N ILE A 10 11.38 -4.28 15.62
CA ILE A 10 12.44 -4.63 16.58
C ILE A 10 12.22 -6.04 17.13
N ILE A 11 11.00 -6.37 17.53
CA ILE A 11 10.68 -7.69 18.10
C ILE A 11 10.89 -8.79 17.07
N THR A 12 10.42 -8.60 15.84
CA THR A 12 10.62 -9.61 14.79
C THR A 12 12.10 -9.75 14.46
N LEU A 13 12.88 -8.66 14.43
CA LEU A 13 14.30 -8.70 14.10
C LEU A 13 15.12 -9.48 15.13
N VAL A 14 14.81 -9.31 16.42
CA VAL A 14 15.43 -10.08 17.51
C VAL A 14 15.07 -11.58 17.44
N VAL A 15 13.87 -11.90 16.98
CA VAL A 15 13.44 -13.30 16.81
C VAL A 15 14.07 -13.91 15.54
N GLY A 16 14.10 -13.17 14.44
CA GLY A 16 14.73 -13.57 13.17
C GLY A 16 16.21 -13.87 13.32
N SER A 17 16.93 -13.01 14.04
CA SER A 17 18.36 -13.20 14.32
C SER A 17 18.69 -14.46 15.11
N LYS A 18 17.70 -15.08 15.76
CA LYS A 18 17.85 -16.34 16.51
C LYS A 18 17.43 -17.58 15.72
N ILE A 19 16.56 -17.44 14.72
CA ILE A 19 16.04 -18.56 13.93
C ILE A 19 16.93 -18.82 12.71
N GLN A 20 17.32 -17.76 11.99
CA GLN A 20 18.28 -17.80 10.87
C GLN A 20 17.99 -18.87 9.80
N ASN A 21 16.78 -18.88 9.25
CA ASN A 21 16.51 -19.73 8.08
C ASN A 21 17.33 -19.26 6.86
N PRO A 22 17.77 -20.19 5.98
CA PRO A 22 18.49 -19.83 4.76
C PRO A 22 17.57 -19.07 3.81
N VAL A 23 18.03 -17.90 3.38
CA VAL A 23 17.34 -17.04 2.42
C VAL A 23 17.85 -17.37 1.02
N THR A 24 16.94 -17.64 0.09
CA THR A 24 17.28 -17.80 -1.33
C THR A 24 16.81 -16.59 -2.12
N ASP A 25 17.66 -16.10 -3.00
CA ASP A 25 17.36 -14.95 -3.86
C ASP A 25 16.90 -15.43 -5.23
N ASP A 26 15.71 -15.00 -5.65
CA ASP A 26 15.19 -15.20 -7.00
C ASP A 26 14.84 -13.84 -7.59
N TYR A 27 15.56 -13.44 -8.64
CA TYR A 27 15.40 -12.14 -9.30
C TYR A 27 14.41 -12.18 -10.48
N ASN A 28 13.82 -13.33 -10.79
CA ASN A 28 12.90 -13.47 -11.92
C ASN A 28 11.62 -12.64 -11.78
N SER A 29 11.25 -12.26 -10.54
CA SER A 29 10.04 -11.49 -10.22
C SER A 29 10.35 -10.10 -9.64
N ILE A 30 11.44 -9.46 -10.08
CA ILE A 30 11.84 -8.14 -9.57
C ILE A 30 10.77 -7.05 -9.83
N GLY A 31 10.02 -7.17 -10.93
CA GLY A 31 8.97 -6.21 -11.29
C GLY A 31 7.82 -6.20 -10.28
N ASP A 32 7.41 -7.35 -9.76
CA ASP A 32 6.35 -7.47 -8.74
C ASP A 32 6.78 -6.81 -7.42
N SER A 33 8.06 -6.93 -7.08
CA SER A 33 8.64 -6.28 -5.90
C SER A 33 8.65 -4.76 -6.05
N ILE A 34 9.00 -4.25 -7.25
CA ILE A 34 8.95 -2.82 -7.55
C ILE A 34 7.51 -2.32 -7.46
N LEU A 35 6.55 -3.03 -8.07
CA LEU A 35 5.13 -2.68 -8.04
C LEU A 35 4.61 -2.56 -6.60
N MET A 36 4.89 -3.57 -5.76
CA MET A 36 4.49 -3.55 -4.35
C MET A 36 5.14 -2.43 -3.54
N CYS A 37 6.41 -2.09 -3.83
CA CYS A 37 7.07 -0.94 -3.21
C CYS A 37 6.41 0.39 -3.61
N THR A 38 6.03 0.54 -4.87
CA THR A 38 5.35 1.74 -5.36
C THR A 38 3.99 1.88 -4.68
N ILE A 39 3.20 0.80 -4.58
CA ILE A 39 1.91 0.79 -3.87
C ILE A 39 2.07 1.24 -2.41
N ALA A 40 3.08 0.70 -1.71
CA ALA A 40 3.31 1.01 -0.31
C ALA A 40 3.64 2.50 -0.06
N LEU A 41 4.26 3.19 -1.02
CA LEU A 41 4.69 4.58 -0.89
C LEU A 41 3.69 5.60 -1.45
N GLN A 42 2.76 5.19 -2.33
CA GLN A 42 1.84 6.08 -3.02
C GLN A 42 0.91 6.88 -2.09
N GLY A 43 0.54 6.34 -0.92
CA GLY A 43 -0.36 7.00 0.03
C GLY A 43 0.13 8.40 0.47
N PHE A 44 1.44 8.63 0.48
CA PHE A 44 2.03 9.90 0.86
C PHE A 44 1.67 11.05 -0.10
N ILE A 45 1.58 10.76 -1.42
CA ILE A 45 1.35 11.77 -2.46
C ILE A 45 -0.01 12.46 -2.29
N LYS A 46 -0.99 11.76 -1.71
CA LYS A 46 -2.31 12.32 -1.40
C LYS A 46 -2.33 13.17 -0.13
N ILE A 47 -1.52 12.81 0.86
CA ILE A 47 -1.49 13.50 2.16
C ILE A 47 -0.66 14.79 2.07
N MET A 48 0.39 14.79 1.26
CA MET A 48 1.31 15.92 1.13
C MET A 48 0.61 17.24 0.81
N PRO A 49 -0.27 17.35 -0.21
CA PRO A 49 -0.96 18.61 -0.52
C PRO A 49 -1.88 19.08 0.61
N MET A 50 -2.54 18.14 1.30
CA MET A 50 -3.44 18.45 2.42
C MET A 50 -2.68 19.02 3.63
N MET A 51 -1.48 18.49 3.91
CA MET A 51 -0.60 19.02 4.94
C MET A 51 0.04 20.34 4.53
N PHE A 52 0.45 20.45 3.27
CA PHE A 52 1.08 21.65 2.72
C PHE A 52 0.13 22.87 2.77
N ALA A 53 -1.17 22.66 2.55
CA ALA A 53 -2.17 23.72 2.64
C ALA A 53 -2.30 24.37 4.04
N LYS A 54 -1.78 23.72 5.10
CA LYS A 54 -1.84 24.23 6.48
C LYS A 54 -0.58 25.01 6.91
N LEU A 55 0.48 25.02 6.09
CA LEU A 55 1.73 25.71 6.41
C LEU A 55 1.63 27.21 6.13
N LYS A 56 2.36 28.03 6.89
CA LYS A 56 2.60 29.41 6.46
C LYS A 56 3.63 29.29 5.34
N GLN A 57 3.27 29.69 4.14
CA GLN A 57 4.05 29.47 2.92
C GLN A 57 5.33 30.32 2.86
N THR A 58 6.14 30.30 3.92
CA THR A 58 7.45 30.91 4.05
C THR A 58 8.53 29.95 3.56
N ARG A 59 9.66 30.49 3.10
CA ARG A 59 10.76 29.69 2.55
C ARG A 59 11.29 28.65 3.54
N GLU A 60 11.44 29.02 4.81
CA GLU A 60 11.97 28.15 5.86
C GLU A 60 11.00 27.01 6.20
N GLU A 61 9.70 27.31 6.31
CA GLU A 61 8.68 26.28 6.56
C GLU A 61 8.55 25.29 5.39
N ILE A 62 8.65 25.76 4.14
CA ILE A 62 8.63 24.90 2.95
C ILE A 62 9.84 23.96 2.94
N ILE A 63 11.05 24.46 3.21
CA ILE A 63 12.25 23.64 3.27
C ILE A 63 12.15 22.64 4.42
N GLY A 64 11.74 23.09 5.61
CA GLY A 64 11.54 22.23 6.77
C GLY A 64 10.52 21.13 6.52
N PHE A 65 9.41 21.45 5.86
CA PHE A 65 8.40 20.48 5.46
C PHE A 65 8.96 19.43 4.49
N ASN A 66 9.67 19.85 3.45
CA ASN A 66 10.27 18.93 2.48
C ASN A 66 11.30 18.00 3.12
N VAL A 67 12.13 18.51 4.04
CA VAL A 67 13.08 17.70 4.80
C VAL A 67 12.36 16.71 5.73
N ALA A 68 11.32 17.16 6.44
CA ALA A 68 10.53 16.28 7.31
C ALA A 68 9.84 15.15 6.52
N VAL A 69 9.28 15.48 5.36
CA VAL A 69 8.71 14.51 4.40
C VAL A 69 9.76 13.48 3.98
N PHE A 70 10.93 13.95 3.53
CA PHE A 70 11.99 13.07 3.05
C PHE A 70 12.49 12.14 4.16
N LEU A 71 12.71 12.67 5.37
CA LEU A 71 13.11 11.88 6.53
C LEU A 71 12.03 10.86 6.92
N GLY A 72 10.75 11.25 6.85
CA GLY A 72 9.63 10.36 7.11
C GLY A 72 9.56 9.19 6.13
N LEU A 73 9.68 9.48 4.83
CA LEU A 73 9.71 8.47 3.77
C LEU A 73 10.93 7.55 3.88
N THR A 74 12.10 8.11 4.15
CA THR A 74 13.35 7.34 4.34
C THR A 74 13.23 6.40 5.53
N THR A 75 12.71 6.89 6.65
CA THR A 75 12.49 6.06 7.86
C THR A 75 11.49 4.94 7.57
N CYS A 76 10.40 5.24 6.87
CA CYS A 76 9.41 4.23 6.46
C CYS A 76 10.04 3.14 5.57
N ALA A 77 10.86 3.54 4.59
CA ALA A 77 11.55 2.60 3.70
C ALA A 77 12.50 1.68 4.47
N ILE A 78 13.32 2.23 5.37
CA ILE A 78 14.23 1.44 6.22
C ILE A 78 13.46 0.43 7.06
N LEU A 79 12.36 0.84 7.70
CA LEU A 79 11.56 -0.04 8.54
C LEU A 79 10.91 -1.18 7.74
N ASN A 80 10.41 -0.89 6.54
CA ASN A 80 9.86 -1.92 5.66
C ASN A 80 10.93 -2.94 5.22
N ILE A 81 12.14 -2.48 4.89
CA ILE A 81 13.27 -3.37 4.54
C ILE A 81 13.64 -4.26 5.73
N LEU A 82 13.81 -3.68 6.92
CA LEU A 82 14.12 -4.44 8.13
C LEU A 82 13.02 -5.44 8.49
N TRP A 83 11.76 -5.07 8.28
CA TRP A 83 10.64 -5.97 8.48
C TRP A 83 10.68 -7.16 7.52
N CYS A 84 10.85 -6.91 6.21
CA CYS A 84 10.95 -7.97 5.20
C CYS A 84 12.13 -8.90 5.50
N TRP A 85 13.30 -8.34 5.80
CA TRP A 85 14.49 -9.10 6.17
C TRP A 85 14.21 -10.05 7.35
N SER A 86 13.65 -9.50 8.42
CA SER A 86 13.30 -10.25 9.62
C SER A 86 12.29 -11.38 9.35
N VAL A 87 11.30 -11.14 8.49
CA VAL A 87 10.32 -12.16 8.11
C VAL A 87 10.98 -13.31 7.36
N LEU A 88 11.89 -13.02 6.43
CA LEU A 88 12.59 -14.04 5.63
C LEU A 88 13.46 -14.95 6.50
N GLU A 89 14.04 -14.42 7.58
CA GLU A 89 14.79 -15.22 8.54
C GLU A 89 13.90 -16.14 9.39
N ILE A 90 12.63 -15.77 9.62
CA ILE A 90 11.70 -16.54 10.47
C ILE A 90 10.90 -17.57 9.67
N ILE A 91 10.47 -17.25 8.45
CA ILE A 91 9.53 -18.06 7.66
C ILE A 91 10.25 -18.67 6.47
N PRO A 92 10.16 -19.99 6.24
CA PRO A 92 10.74 -20.60 5.04
C PRO A 92 10.02 -20.12 3.78
N GLN A 93 10.80 -19.81 2.74
CA GLN A 93 10.28 -19.27 1.48
C GLN A 93 9.48 -20.34 0.69
N ARG A 94 10.04 -21.55 0.56
CA ARG A 94 9.45 -22.67 -0.20
C ARG A 94 8.97 -23.79 0.73
N SER A 95 7.97 -24.56 0.30
CA SER A 95 7.61 -25.80 0.98
C SER A 95 8.66 -26.88 0.73
N VAL A 96 9.12 -27.54 1.78
CA VAL A 96 10.02 -28.69 1.65
C VAL A 96 9.18 -29.91 1.32
N CYS A 97 9.39 -30.46 0.13
CA CYS A 97 8.77 -31.71 -0.31
C CYS A 97 9.83 -32.80 -0.28
N LEU A 98 9.57 -33.88 0.48
CA LEU A 98 10.45 -35.04 0.49
C LEU A 98 9.97 -36.04 -0.55
N PRO A 99 10.88 -36.63 -1.33
CA PRO A 99 10.51 -37.71 -2.24
C PRO A 99 9.98 -38.89 -1.41
N SER A 100 8.86 -39.45 -1.86
CA SER A 100 8.02 -40.46 -1.19
C SER A 100 8.71 -41.80 -0.87
N ASN A 101 10.01 -41.94 -1.13
CA ASN A 101 10.80 -43.16 -0.92
C ASN A 101 11.76 -43.11 0.29
N PHE A 102 11.71 -42.09 1.15
CA PHE A 102 12.57 -42.05 2.33
C PHE A 102 11.92 -42.78 3.52
N ASN A 103 12.21 -44.07 3.63
CA ASN A 103 12.02 -44.82 4.88
C ASN A 103 12.80 -44.14 6.02
N GLN A 104 12.16 -44.09 7.18
CA GLN A 104 12.65 -43.50 8.43
C GLN A 104 14.11 -43.88 8.75
N SER A 105 15.03 -42.96 8.49
CA SER A 105 16.22 -42.77 9.31
C SER A 105 16.72 -41.35 9.09
N ILE A 106 16.65 -40.53 10.14
CA ILE A 106 17.18 -39.17 10.17
C ILE A 106 18.70 -39.24 9.98
N PRO A 107 19.25 -38.54 8.99
CA PRO A 107 20.32 -37.59 9.31
C PRO A 107 20.09 -36.23 8.65
N MET A 108 20.68 -35.18 9.26
CA MET A 108 20.76 -33.82 8.74
C MET A 108 21.16 -33.82 7.26
N VAL A 109 20.31 -33.27 6.38
CA VAL A 109 20.62 -33.14 4.96
C VAL A 109 20.98 -31.68 4.68
N TYR A 110 22.29 -31.46 4.56
CA TYR A 110 22.85 -30.43 3.70
C TYR A 110 22.76 -30.92 2.25
N ASP A 111 22.38 -30.01 1.35
CA ASP A 111 22.46 -30.10 -0.11
C ASP A 111 21.73 -31.25 -0.82
N LEU A 112 20.80 -30.89 -1.71
CA LEU A 112 20.87 -31.20 -3.15
C LEU A 112 19.60 -30.72 -3.87
N PHE A 113 19.79 -29.73 -4.76
CA PHE A 113 18.86 -29.38 -5.84
C PHE A 113 19.03 -30.39 -6.98
N HIS A 114 17.96 -31.04 -7.45
CA HIS A 114 17.77 -31.37 -8.87
C HIS A 114 16.34 -31.83 -9.19
N GLU A 115 15.88 -31.40 -10.37
CA GLU A 115 14.55 -31.55 -10.99
C GLU A 115 14.11 -32.99 -11.30
N SER A 116 12.86 -33.37 -10.97
CA SER A 116 11.92 -34.09 -11.84
C SER A 116 10.57 -34.38 -11.16
N PRO A 117 9.47 -34.63 -11.92
CA PRO A 117 8.11 -34.62 -11.42
C PRO A 117 7.69 -35.99 -10.90
N ALA A 118 7.81 -36.19 -9.59
CA ALA A 118 7.03 -37.21 -8.90
C ALA A 118 6.04 -36.48 -7.98
N GLU A 119 4.86 -37.04 -7.81
CA GLU A 119 3.78 -36.50 -6.99
C GLU A 119 4.23 -36.50 -5.52
N ASP A 120 4.95 -35.44 -5.13
CA ASP A 120 5.64 -35.34 -3.86
C ASP A 120 4.65 -35.12 -2.72
N GLN A 121 4.68 -35.98 -1.71
CA GLN A 121 4.05 -35.71 -0.42
C GLN A 121 4.85 -34.61 0.29
N CYS A 122 4.48 -33.36 0.04
CA CYS A 122 5.06 -32.24 0.76
C CYS A 122 4.71 -32.34 2.26
N ILE A 123 5.73 -32.34 3.13
CA ILE A 123 5.51 -32.18 4.57
C ILE A 123 4.76 -30.86 4.76
N TYR A 124 3.68 -30.89 5.53
CA TYR A 124 2.72 -29.80 5.70
C TYR A 124 3.31 -28.65 6.54
N SER A 125 4.37 -28.01 6.03
CA SER A 125 5.06 -26.91 6.68
C SER A 125 4.52 -25.58 6.15
N PRO A 126 4.15 -24.61 7.01
CA PRO A 126 3.77 -23.27 6.57
C PRO A 126 4.96 -22.59 5.86
N SER A 127 4.73 -22.09 4.64
CA SER A 127 5.73 -21.37 3.83
C SER A 127 5.14 -20.10 3.22
N LEU A 128 6.00 -19.17 2.80
CA LEU A 128 5.59 -17.94 2.12
C LEU A 128 4.89 -18.26 0.79
N GLU A 129 5.41 -19.21 0.01
CA GLU A 129 4.82 -19.62 -1.27
C GLU A 129 3.39 -20.16 -1.11
N LYS A 130 3.16 -21.03 -0.12
CA LYS A 130 1.82 -21.58 0.16
C LYS A 130 0.84 -20.49 0.57
N SER A 131 1.30 -19.57 1.42
CA SER A 131 0.50 -18.44 1.89
C SER A 131 0.12 -17.51 0.74
N ALA A 132 1.05 -17.26 -0.19
CA ALA A 132 0.78 -16.49 -1.39
C ALA A 132 -0.31 -17.14 -2.27
N ARG A 133 -0.25 -18.47 -2.51
CA ARG A 133 -1.27 -19.22 -3.26
C ARG A 133 -2.65 -19.19 -2.61
N ASN A 134 -2.69 -19.17 -1.27
CA ASN A 134 -3.94 -19.06 -0.52
C ASN A 134 -4.50 -17.63 -0.45
N GLY A 135 -3.72 -16.63 -0.85
CA GLY A 135 -4.08 -15.22 -0.69
C GLY A 135 -3.94 -14.74 0.76
N GLU A 136 -3.14 -15.43 1.57
CA GLU A 136 -2.88 -15.07 2.96
C GLU A 136 -1.80 -13.99 3.04
N ILE A 137 -1.93 -13.10 4.03
CA ILE A 137 -0.89 -12.13 4.35
C ILE A 137 0.23 -12.79 5.13
N VAL A 138 1.47 -12.33 4.93
CA VAL A 138 2.72 -12.84 5.55
C VAL A 138 2.63 -13.05 7.06
N THR A 139 1.78 -12.30 7.76
CA THR A 139 1.63 -12.42 9.22
C THR A 139 0.87 -13.69 9.64
N VAL A 140 0.09 -14.31 8.75
CA VAL A 140 -0.61 -15.58 9.02
C VAL A 140 0.40 -16.72 9.21
N PRO A 141 1.25 -17.08 8.23
CA PRO A 141 2.27 -18.12 8.43
C PRO A 141 3.26 -17.77 9.55
N LEU A 142 3.57 -16.47 9.74
CA LEU A 142 4.41 -16.03 10.86
C LEU A 142 3.81 -16.43 12.20
N SER A 143 2.51 -16.20 12.39
CA SER A 143 1.83 -16.52 13.64
C SER A 143 1.76 -18.01 13.91
N ILE A 144 1.55 -18.82 12.86
CA ILE A 144 1.50 -20.28 12.94
C ILE A 144 2.87 -20.85 13.33
N ILE A 145 3.95 -20.37 12.71
CA ILE A 145 5.32 -20.84 12.99
C ILE A 145 5.74 -20.46 14.42
N LEU A 146 5.45 -19.22 14.84
CA LEU A 146 5.80 -18.77 16.19
C LEU A 146 4.98 -19.50 17.26
N GLU A 147 3.74 -19.90 16.99
CA GLU A 147 2.94 -20.66 17.94
C GLU A 147 3.31 -22.14 18.00
N ASN A 148 3.54 -22.78 16.84
CA ASN A 148 3.72 -24.23 16.75
C ASN A 148 5.19 -24.67 16.90
N ASN A 149 6.13 -23.93 16.30
CA ASN A 149 7.53 -24.34 16.23
C ASN A 149 8.40 -23.64 17.30
N TYR A 150 7.97 -22.48 17.81
CA TYR A 150 8.74 -21.68 18.76
C TYR A 150 7.90 -21.21 19.95
N TYR A 151 7.45 -22.15 20.78
CA TYR A 151 6.55 -21.87 21.93
C TYR A 151 7.02 -20.73 22.85
N ASN A 152 8.34 -20.58 23.04
CA ASN A 152 8.94 -19.48 23.82
C ASN A 152 8.60 -18.08 23.28
N TYR A 153 8.20 -17.95 22.03
CA TYR A 153 7.84 -16.69 21.38
C TYR A 153 6.33 -16.57 21.09
N LYS A 154 5.47 -17.40 21.70
CA LYS A 154 4.02 -17.33 21.51
C LYS A 154 3.44 -15.93 21.81
N TYR A 155 3.97 -15.25 22.84
CA TYR A 155 3.57 -13.88 23.18
C TYR A 155 3.87 -12.88 22.05
N VAL A 156 4.94 -13.11 21.27
CA VAL A 156 5.31 -12.27 20.12
C VAL A 156 4.26 -12.38 19.02
N SER A 157 3.78 -13.59 18.73
CA SER A 157 2.72 -13.84 17.75
C SER A 157 1.46 -13.04 18.07
N VAL A 158 0.98 -13.13 19.32
CA VAL A 158 -0.21 -12.40 19.80
C VAL A 158 -0.01 -10.88 19.70
N LEU A 159 1.15 -10.38 20.12
CA LEU A 159 1.47 -8.96 20.10
C LEU A 159 1.54 -8.40 18.66
N ILE A 160 2.13 -9.15 17.73
CA ILE A 160 2.14 -8.79 16.30
C ILE A 160 0.72 -8.74 15.74
N GLN A 161 -0.14 -9.72 16.05
CA GLN A 161 -1.53 -9.74 15.59
C GLN A 161 -2.31 -8.53 16.12
N ILE A 162 -2.18 -8.18 17.40
CA ILE A 162 -2.82 -6.98 17.98
C ILE A 162 -2.36 -5.71 17.26
N PHE A 163 -1.05 -5.55 17.05
CA PHE A 163 -0.52 -4.39 16.34
C PHE A 163 -0.98 -4.30 14.89
N MET A 164 -1.08 -5.43 14.19
CA MET A 164 -1.65 -5.47 12.84
C MET A 164 -3.12 -5.07 12.83
N LEU A 165 -3.92 -5.60 13.76
CA LEU A 165 -5.34 -5.28 13.86
C LEU A 165 -5.56 -3.78 14.09
N VAL A 166 -4.86 -3.20 15.06
CA VAL A 166 -4.94 -1.75 15.35
C VAL A 166 -4.50 -0.93 14.14
N SER A 167 -3.41 -1.33 13.47
CA SER A 167 -2.93 -0.64 12.27
C SER A 167 -3.95 -0.67 11.14
N ILE A 168 -4.58 -1.83 10.87
CA ILE A 168 -5.59 -1.97 9.82
C ILE A 168 -6.81 -1.10 10.13
N ILE A 169 -7.27 -1.09 11.38
CA ILE A 169 -8.42 -0.25 11.80
C ILE A 169 -8.11 1.24 11.60
N VAL A 170 -6.94 1.71 12.06
CA VAL A 170 -6.54 3.12 11.91
C VAL A 170 -6.40 3.49 10.44
N SER A 171 -5.78 2.64 9.62
CA SER A 171 -5.67 2.85 8.17
C SER A 171 -7.04 2.90 7.50
N PHE A 172 -7.96 2.00 7.86
CA PHE A 172 -9.32 1.98 7.31
C PHE A 172 -10.09 3.25 7.66
N ILE A 173 -10.02 3.71 8.91
CA ILE A 173 -10.66 4.97 9.34
C ILE A 173 -10.04 6.16 8.60
N THR A 174 -8.72 6.20 8.47
CA THR A 174 -8.01 7.31 7.82
C THR A 174 -8.35 7.38 6.33
N MET A 175 -8.23 6.26 5.62
CA MET A 175 -8.53 6.18 4.19
C MET A 175 -10.04 6.39 3.93
N GLY A 176 -10.91 5.85 4.78
CA GLY A 176 -12.35 6.09 4.73
C GLY A 176 -12.71 7.56 4.94
N SER A 177 -12.01 8.27 5.84
CA SER A 177 -12.21 9.71 6.05
C SER A 177 -11.80 10.52 4.82
N ILE A 178 -10.69 10.16 4.17
CA ILE A 178 -10.25 10.79 2.92
C ILE A 178 -11.32 10.57 1.84
N LEU A 179 -11.76 9.33 1.65
CA LEU A 179 -12.79 8.99 0.67
C LEU A 179 -14.09 9.78 0.90
N TYR A 180 -14.53 9.87 2.15
CA TYR A 180 -15.68 10.67 2.55
C TYR A 180 -15.54 12.15 2.15
N HIS A 181 -14.38 12.76 2.44
CA HIS A 181 -14.12 14.16 2.07
C HIS A 181 -13.98 14.36 0.56
N THR A 182 -13.37 13.41 -0.17
CA THR A 182 -13.28 13.46 -1.63
C THR A 182 -14.67 13.40 -2.26
N ILE A 183 -15.51 12.47 -1.81
CA ILE A 183 -16.90 12.36 -2.28
C ILE A 183 -17.67 13.65 -2.01
N HIS A 184 -17.57 14.17 -0.79
CA HIS A 184 -18.24 15.43 -0.43
C HIS A 184 -17.76 16.59 -1.29
N GLY A 185 -16.45 16.72 -1.52
CA GLY A 185 -15.88 17.77 -2.37
C GLY A 185 -16.34 17.66 -3.84
N VAL A 186 -16.45 16.44 -4.37
CA VAL A 186 -16.98 16.19 -5.72
C VAL A 186 -18.45 16.58 -5.80
N VAL A 187 -19.27 16.12 -4.84
CA VAL A 187 -20.70 16.45 -4.77
C VAL A 187 -20.89 17.97 -4.67
N ASP A 188 -20.07 18.65 -3.88
CA ASP A 188 -20.13 20.10 -3.72
C ASP A 188 -19.74 20.83 -5.00
N SER A 189 -18.68 20.39 -5.68
CA SER A 189 -18.28 20.97 -6.97
C SER A 189 -19.35 20.82 -8.05
N TYR A 190 -20.07 19.69 -8.10
CA TYR A 190 -21.13 19.47 -9.08
C TYR A 190 -22.41 20.23 -8.72
N LEU A 191 -22.79 20.24 -7.43
CA LEU A 191 -23.96 20.96 -6.97
C LEU A 191 -23.78 22.47 -7.08
N ASP A 192 -22.62 23.03 -6.73
CA ASP A 192 -22.38 24.47 -6.84
C ASP A 192 -22.47 24.93 -8.31
N VAL A 193 -21.92 24.17 -9.28
CA VAL A 193 -22.02 24.49 -10.72
C VAL A 193 -23.46 24.40 -11.25
N THR A 194 -24.21 23.41 -10.79
CA THR A 194 -25.60 23.18 -11.22
C THR A 194 -26.56 24.19 -10.60
N PHE A 195 -26.27 24.65 -9.37
CA PHE A 195 -27.10 25.62 -8.67
C PHE A 195 -26.69 27.07 -8.92
N GLU A 196 -25.45 27.40 -9.32
CA GLU A 196 -25.15 28.74 -9.87
C GLU A 196 -26.04 29.10 -11.07
N THR A 197 -26.49 28.09 -11.83
CA THR A 197 -27.40 28.24 -12.96
C THR A 197 -28.89 28.35 -12.56
N GLU A 198 -29.28 27.84 -11.38
CA GLU A 198 -30.68 27.74 -10.91
C GLU A 198 -31.00 28.62 -9.66
N ALA A 199 -29.98 29.18 -8.99
CA ALA A 199 -30.08 29.89 -7.70
C ALA A 199 -30.82 31.24 -7.77
N LYS A 200 -31.35 31.62 -8.93
CA LYS A 200 -32.17 32.83 -9.05
C LYS A 200 -33.58 32.68 -8.45
N TYR A 201 -34.05 31.46 -8.12
CA TYR A 201 -35.49 31.27 -7.83
C TYR A 201 -35.90 30.28 -6.71
N ARG A 202 -35.01 29.52 -6.06
CA ARG A 202 -35.41 28.53 -5.03
C ARG A 202 -34.70 28.72 -3.70
N GLY A 203 -35.49 28.77 -2.62
CA GLY A 203 -35.05 29.09 -1.26
C GLY A 203 -33.91 28.23 -0.71
N ILE A 204 -32.97 28.92 -0.05
CA ILE A 204 -31.71 28.42 0.54
C ILE A 204 -31.90 27.20 1.46
N LEU A 205 -33.06 27.08 2.14
CA LEU A 205 -33.33 26.00 3.09
C LEU A 205 -33.51 24.63 2.42
N ASN A 206 -34.17 24.59 1.26
CA ASN A 206 -34.37 23.35 0.50
C ASN A 206 -33.07 22.89 -0.16
N TYR A 207 -32.23 23.84 -0.58
CA TYR A 207 -30.89 23.56 -1.12
C TYR A 207 -29.99 22.83 -0.11
N LEU A 208 -29.85 23.38 1.10
CA LEU A 208 -29.01 22.77 2.15
C LEU A 208 -29.52 21.38 2.58
N THR A 209 -30.84 21.18 2.56
CA THR A 209 -31.46 19.90 2.92
C THR A 209 -31.22 18.84 1.85
N VAL A 210 -31.43 19.18 0.57
CA VAL A 210 -31.16 18.26 -0.56
C VAL A 210 -29.67 17.94 -0.64
N GLN A 211 -28.79 18.93 -0.50
CA GLN A 211 -27.35 18.74 -0.49
C GLN A 211 -26.90 17.78 0.64
N ARG A 212 -27.46 17.94 1.84
CA ARG A 212 -27.16 17.05 2.98
C ARG A 212 -27.63 15.61 2.72
N VAL A 213 -28.82 15.42 2.14
CA VAL A 213 -29.36 14.08 1.84
C VAL A 213 -28.57 13.39 0.73
N VAL A 214 -28.23 14.11 -0.35
CA VAL A 214 -27.44 13.56 -1.47
C VAL A 214 -26.04 13.13 -1.00
N ARG A 215 -25.38 13.95 -0.17
CA ARG A 215 -24.06 13.62 0.40
C ARG A 215 -24.08 12.33 1.22
N TRP A 216 -25.06 12.19 2.12
CA TRP A 216 -25.20 11.01 2.96
C TRP A 216 -25.54 9.75 2.17
N THR A 217 -26.48 9.86 1.22
CA THR A 217 -26.91 8.72 0.38
C THR A 217 -25.78 8.22 -0.50
N LEU A 218 -25.03 9.11 -1.17
CA LEU A 218 -23.89 8.72 -2.00
C LEU A 218 -22.79 8.05 -1.17
N SER A 219 -22.48 8.59 0.01
CA SER A 219 -21.49 8.00 0.92
C SER A 219 -21.90 6.60 1.38
N LEU A 220 -23.19 6.40 1.71
CA LEU A 220 -23.73 5.09 2.06
C LEU A 220 -23.65 4.08 0.91
N ILE A 221 -23.96 4.51 -0.32
CA ILE A 221 -23.86 3.66 -1.52
C ILE A 221 -22.42 3.19 -1.72
N VAL A 222 -21.45 4.12 -1.70
CA VAL A 222 -20.03 3.78 -1.87
C VAL A 222 -19.56 2.83 -0.76
N PHE A 223 -19.91 3.11 0.50
CA PHE A 223 -19.58 2.24 1.61
C PHE A 223 -20.16 0.83 1.45
N THR A 224 -21.43 0.74 1.03
CA THR A 224 -22.12 -0.54 0.83
C THR A 224 -21.47 -1.36 -0.29
N ILE A 225 -21.06 -0.71 -1.39
CA ILE A 225 -20.35 -1.38 -2.49
C ILE A 225 -19.01 -1.94 -2.00
N VAL A 226 -18.21 -1.11 -1.30
CA VAL A 226 -16.90 -1.56 -0.76
C VAL A 226 -17.09 -2.72 0.23
N PHE A 227 -18.08 -2.62 1.10
CA PHE A 227 -18.39 -3.65 2.08
C PHE A 227 -18.87 -4.96 1.43
N ALA A 228 -19.74 -4.87 0.41
CA ALA A 228 -20.23 -6.03 -0.33
C ALA A 228 -19.11 -6.76 -1.07
N VAL A 229 -18.18 -6.01 -1.69
CA VAL A 229 -16.98 -6.58 -2.33
C VAL A 229 -16.09 -7.26 -1.29
N ALA A 230 -15.88 -6.64 -0.12
CA ALA A 230 -15.09 -7.23 0.96
C ALA A 230 -15.69 -8.53 1.51
N PHE A 231 -17.01 -8.63 1.63
CA PHE A 231 -17.70 -9.81 2.17
C PHE A 231 -17.85 -10.96 1.18
N SER A 232 -17.93 -10.67 -0.13
CA SER A 232 -18.27 -11.70 -1.12
C SER A 232 -17.17 -12.74 -1.30
N GLN A 233 -15.90 -12.30 -1.42
CA GLN A 233 -14.75 -13.21 -1.54
C GLN A 233 -13.46 -12.54 -1.03
N PRO A 234 -12.73 -13.11 -0.05
CA PRO A 234 -11.49 -12.51 0.46
C PRO A 234 -10.39 -12.45 -0.60
N LYS A 235 -10.36 -13.41 -1.54
CA LYS A 235 -9.44 -13.39 -2.70
C LYS A 235 -9.76 -12.23 -3.64
N GLY A 236 -11.04 -12.01 -3.94
CA GLY A 236 -11.48 -10.86 -4.74
C GLY A 236 -11.19 -9.53 -4.05
N PHE A 237 -11.39 -9.46 -2.73
CA PHE A 237 -11.03 -8.28 -1.94
C PHE A 237 -9.53 -7.95 -2.01
N LYS A 238 -8.64 -8.94 -1.88
CA LYS A 238 -7.20 -8.75 -2.04
C LYS A 238 -6.85 -8.19 -3.43
N ILE A 239 -7.42 -8.77 -4.48
CA ILE A 239 -7.22 -8.30 -5.86
C ILE A 239 -7.67 -6.84 -6.03
N VAL A 240 -8.86 -6.50 -5.52
CA VAL A 240 -9.38 -5.13 -5.59
C VAL A 240 -8.50 -4.16 -4.77
N LEU A 241 -8.04 -4.56 -3.59
CA LEU A 241 -7.22 -3.73 -2.73
C LEU A 241 -5.80 -3.51 -3.29
N GLU A 242 -5.17 -4.55 -3.84
CA GLU A 242 -3.79 -4.47 -4.33
C GLU A 242 -3.72 -3.93 -5.77
N GLN A 243 -4.52 -4.47 -6.69
CA GLN A 243 -4.40 -4.17 -8.13
C GLN A 243 -5.28 -3.00 -8.55
N VAL A 244 -6.59 -3.04 -8.25
CA VAL A 244 -7.51 -1.97 -8.69
C VAL A 244 -7.17 -0.63 -8.02
N THR A 245 -6.81 -0.67 -6.74
CA THR A 245 -6.39 0.54 -6.02
C THR A 245 -5.09 1.09 -6.61
N ASN A 246 -4.11 0.25 -6.90
CA ASN A 246 -2.86 0.70 -7.52
C ASN A 246 -3.08 1.32 -8.90
N LEU A 247 -3.92 0.69 -9.72
CA LEU A 247 -4.27 1.17 -11.04
C LEU A 247 -4.92 2.56 -10.96
N LEU A 248 -5.93 2.72 -10.11
CA LEU A 248 -6.62 3.99 -9.91
C LEU A 248 -5.68 5.07 -9.37
N MET A 249 -4.86 4.74 -8.37
CA MET A 249 -3.92 5.68 -7.74
C MET A 249 -2.82 6.10 -8.71
N SER A 250 -2.29 5.18 -9.51
CA SER A 250 -1.23 5.47 -10.49
C SER A 250 -1.72 6.36 -11.62
N ILE A 251 -2.93 6.13 -12.16
CA ILE A 251 -3.57 7.03 -13.12
C ILE A 251 -3.80 8.39 -12.49
N GLU A 252 -4.40 8.42 -11.29
CA GLU A 252 -4.72 9.66 -10.58
C GLU A 252 -3.46 10.51 -10.41
N ILE A 253 -2.39 9.96 -9.83
CA ILE A 253 -1.13 10.67 -9.60
C ILE A 253 -0.51 11.11 -10.94
N GLY A 254 -0.45 10.23 -11.93
CA GLY A 254 0.12 10.55 -13.24
C GLY A 254 -0.59 11.73 -13.91
N VAL A 255 -1.93 11.71 -13.91
CA VAL A 255 -2.77 12.76 -14.51
C VAL A 255 -2.72 14.06 -13.69
N PHE A 256 -2.85 13.99 -12.37
CA PHE A 256 -2.84 15.18 -11.51
C PHE A 256 -1.49 15.92 -11.58
N VAL A 257 -0.38 15.19 -11.52
CA VAL A 257 0.96 15.79 -11.64
C VAL A 257 1.16 16.39 -13.03
N ALA A 258 0.74 15.71 -14.10
CA ALA A 258 0.81 16.25 -15.45
C ALA A 258 0.01 17.56 -15.61
N ILE A 259 -1.22 17.60 -15.07
CA ILE A 259 -2.07 18.80 -15.09
C ILE A 259 -1.43 19.93 -14.27
N MET A 260 -0.85 19.63 -13.11
CA MET A 260 -0.15 20.65 -12.28
C MET A 260 1.01 21.27 -13.04
N ILE A 261 1.87 20.46 -13.67
CA ILE A 261 3.01 20.94 -14.47
C ILE A 261 2.52 21.79 -15.64
N TYR A 262 1.50 21.32 -16.37
CA TYR A 262 0.90 22.05 -17.49
C TYR A 262 0.32 23.40 -17.05
N LYS A 263 -0.43 23.44 -15.94
CA LYS A 263 -1.02 24.70 -15.43
C LYS A 263 0.03 25.68 -14.92
N VAL A 264 1.08 25.22 -14.24
CA VAL A 264 2.18 26.08 -13.76
C VAL A 264 2.91 26.74 -14.93
N SER A 265 3.00 26.07 -16.08
CA SER A 265 3.62 26.61 -17.29
C SER A 265 2.73 27.61 -18.06
N SER A 266 1.48 27.83 -17.61
CA SER A 266 0.55 28.76 -18.25
C SER A 266 0.88 30.22 -17.91
N PRO A 267 0.84 31.14 -18.90
CA PRO A 267 1.20 32.55 -18.69
C PRO A 267 0.32 33.27 -17.65
N LYS A 268 -0.85 32.73 -17.32
CA LYS A 268 -1.75 33.26 -16.28
C LYS A 268 -1.16 33.20 -14.87
N PHE A 269 -0.23 32.29 -14.60
CA PHE A 269 0.33 32.08 -13.26
C PHE A 269 1.78 32.59 -13.13
N ASN A 270 2.37 33.13 -14.20
CA ASN A 270 3.74 33.67 -14.21
C ASN A 270 3.93 34.89 -13.30
N SER A 271 2.86 35.59 -12.92
CA SER A 271 2.91 36.77 -12.05
C SER A 271 2.75 36.47 -10.57
N LEU A 272 2.56 35.19 -10.18
CA LEU A 272 2.41 34.83 -8.77
C LEU A 272 3.79 34.77 -8.09
N PRO A 273 3.97 35.45 -6.94
CA PRO A 273 5.21 35.34 -6.18
C PRO A 273 5.32 33.93 -5.58
N ILE A 274 6.18 33.10 -6.17
CA ILE A 274 6.48 31.77 -5.67
C ILE A 274 7.45 31.90 -4.49
N ALA A 275 7.02 31.50 -3.28
CA ALA A 275 7.84 31.59 -2.06
C ALA A 275 9.14 30.76 -2.11
N PHE A 276 9.18 29.71 -2.94
CA PHE A 276 10.34 28.88 -3.18
C PHE A 276 10.49 28.57 -4.67
N GLN A 277 11.43 29.23 -5.34
CA GLN A 277 11.75 28.94 -6.74
C GLN A 277 12.66 27.72 -6.82
N LEU A 278 12.18 26.68 -7.50
CA LEU A 278 12.99 25.50 -7.80
C LEU A 278 14.02 25.84 -8.88
N PRO A 279 15.24 25.28 -8.82
CA PRO A 279 16.23 25.49 -9.86
C PRO A 279 15.77 24.86 -11.18
N ASN A 280 16.12 25.49 -12.31
CA ASN A 280 15.60 25.13 -13.64
C ASN A 280 15.86 23.67 -14.05
N TRP A 281 16.94 23.05 -13.57
CA TRP A 281 17.23 21.64 -13.85
C TRP A 281 16.18 20.71 -13.22
N PHE A 282 15.62 21.09 -12.06
CA PHE A 282 14.62 20.31 -11.34
C PHE A 282 13.26 20.29 -12.06
N LEU A 283 12.96 21.32 -12.86
CA LEU A 283 11.76 21.38 -13.69
C LEU A 283 11.75 20.26 -14.76
N TYR A 284 12.91 19.89 -15.30
CA TYR A 284 13.01 18.77 -16.25
C TYR A 284 12.77 17.42 -15.55
N PHE A 285 13.24 17.26 -14.31
CA PHE A 285 12.98 16.04 -13.52
C PHE A 285 11.50 15.84 -13.19
N GLN A 286 10.69 16.90 -13.14
CA GLN A 286 9.25 16.78 -12.88
C GLN A 286 8.51 16.00 -13.97
N TYR A 287 8.99 15.99 -15.21
CA TYR A 287 8.39 15.21 -16.29
C TYR A 287 8.68 13.70 -16.20
N ILE A 288 9.71 13.30 -15.46
CA ILE A 288 10.02 11.88 -15.23
C ILE A 288 8.96 11.24 -14.34
N ILE A 289 8.39 11.99 -13.40
CA ILE A 289 7.37 11.51 -12.45
C ILE A 289 6.12 10.97 -13.16
N PRO A 290 5.42 11.72 -14.03
CA PRO A 290 4.25 11.19 -14.74
C PRO A 290 4.63 10.02 -15.67
N ILE A 291 5.80 10.05 -16.31
CA ILE A 291 6.28 8.93 -17.15
C ILE A 291 6.44 7.65 -16.33
N TYR A 292 7.04 7.75 -15.14
CA TYR A 292 7.17 6.63 -14.22
C TYR A 292 5.81 6.06 -13.81
N PHE A 293 4.87 6.89 -13.36
CA PHE A 293 3.55 6.42 -12.94
C PHE A 293 2.71 5.83 -14.10
N ILE A 294 2.84 6.38 -15.30
CA ILE A 294 2.23 5.79 -16.51
C ILE A 294 2.87 4.44 -16.85
N SER A 295 4.20 4.31 -16.67
CA SER A 295 4.90 3.04 -16.94
C SER A 295 4.48 1.94 -15.94
N ILE A 296 4.33 2.30 -14.65
CA ILE A 296 3.79 1.40 -13.62
C ILE A 296 2.36 1.00 -13.92
N PHE A 297 1.53 1.94 -14.38
CA PHE A 297 0.16 1.65 -14.81
C PHE A 297 0.09 0.63 -15.95
N ILE A 298 0.95 0.78 -16.98
CA ILE A 298 1.03 -0.18 -18.09
C ILE A 298 1.47 -1.56 -17.59
N TYR A 299 2.46 -1.59 -16.70
CA TYR A 299 2.95 -2.83 -16.10
C TYR A 299 1.87 -3.55 -15.28
N ASP A 300 1.09 -2.80 -14.49
CA ASP A 300 0.00 -3.34 -13.68
C ASP A 300 -1.13 -3.95 -14.55
N ILE A 301 -1.46 -3.32 -15.68
CA ILE A 301 -2.40 -3.89 -16.66
C ILE A 301 -1.86 -5.20 -17.24
N TYR A 302 -0.59 -5.21 -17.66
CA TYR A 302 0.04 -6.41 -18.21
C TYR A 302 0.01 -7.56 -17.18
N PHE A 303 0.33 -7.26 -15.93
CA PHE A 303 0.28 -8.22 -14.82
C PHE A 303 -1.15 -8.76 -14.61
N MET A 304 -2.16 -7.88 -14.57
CA MET A 304 -3.57 -8.30 -14.47
C MET A 304 -3.98 -9.24 -15.61
N THR A 305 -3.54 -8.99 -16.84
CA THR A 305 -3.92 -9.82 -17.99
C THR A 305 -3.30 -11.21 -17.98
N GLN A 306 -2.09 -11.38 -17.44
CA GLN A 306 -1.39 -12.66 -17.35
C GLN A 306 -1.93 -13.56 -16.22
N HIS A 307 -2.35 -12.98 -15.10
CA HIS A 307 -2.78 -13.75 -13.92
C HIS A 307 -4.26 -14.16 -13.91
N HIS A 308 -5.06 -13.65 -14.85
CA HIS A 308 -6.50 -13.95 -14.99
C HIS A 308 -6.85 -14.83 -16.22
N SER A 309 -5.85 -15.27 -16.98
CA SER A 309 -5.95 -16.33 -18.00
C SER A 309 -5.50 -17.68 -17.45
#